data_AF-A0A976CQ56-F1
#
_entry.id   AF-A0A976CQ56-F1
#
_cell.length_a   1.000
_cell.length_b   1.000
_cell.length_c   1.000
_cell.angle_alpha   90.00
_cell.angle_beta   90.00
_cell.angle_gamma   90.00
#
_symmetry.space_group_name_H-M   'P 1'
#
loop_
_entity.id
_entity.type
_entity.pdbx_description
1 polymer ?
#
loop_
_entity_poly.entity_id
_entity_poly.type
_entity_poly.pdbx_seq_one_letter_code
_entity_poly.pdbx_strand_id
1 'polypeptide(L)'
;MGNWEWGMGHREWGMGHWEWGPRRALTPPLSGASNFPSLLLIFNYNTCNFAIIDRVSTSMQSKLLLPVALLSFVLIGAFGWKLHQDKERVYQLTLATGTKTGNYYPFGQALADVVVKHNPRIRIQVIETQGAEENMRKLESNEAQLAIVQNDTAAVPSARVIASLFKEVFHLIVSEQSGIKSISDLKGKHIALMARGSGSYSSFWLMSEHYGLKETDFMFTPNSWTEASKLFSNGEVDAIFRVLPPGSDLVRNLLQNTQGKLVQIDQGSAMKIKLPYLEADMIPKGTYKADPAVPDADLATVGVQATLLARKDVDPEIVREITRILFEYRRNLVAANSLAAMISQPGGNGGLALPLHEGAQAYYDREKPDFWVANSDFLGLSLSIVTLFVSWLWQLRSRFLEKQKNQADQFNLAILSLIQKIRQAKTLDEIDLLQEELFEIFKQVIVDLDEDRIDSDSFQSFTFTWETAIKIARDREKILRELRLAADS
;
A
#
# COMPACT_ATOMS: atom_id res chain seq x y z
N MET A 1 40.23 -6.44 -29.70
CA MET A 1 39.81 -6.10 -31.07
C MET A 1 38.29 -6.08 -31.10
N GLY A 2 37.69 -4.94 -31.44
CA GLY A 2 36.23 -4.76 -31.50
C GLY A 2 35.75 -3.44 -30.88
N ASN A 3 36.20 -2.31 -31.45
CA ASN A 3 35.67 -0.96 -31.17
C ASN A 3 34.27 -0.80 -31.76
N TRP A 4 33.37 -0.13 -31.05
CA TRP A 4 32.22 0.56 -31.64
C TRP A 4 32.14 1.97 -31.07
N GLU A 5 32.22 2.93 -31.98
CA GLU A 5 32.35 4.36 -31.76
C GLU A 5 31.01 5.05 -31.47
N TRP A 6 31.15 6.22 -30.85
CA TRP A 6 30.13 7.18 -30.47
C TRP A 6 29.46 7.86 -31.67
N GLY A 7 28.14 8.04 -31.60
CA GLY A 7 27.37 8.94 -32.47
C GLY A 7 26.65 10.00 -31.63
N MET A 8 27.19 11.22 -31.61
CA MET A 8 26.54 12.41 -31.06
C MET A 8 25.40 12.87 -31.96
N GLY A 9 24.28 13.28 -31.36
CA GLY A 9 23.16 13.94 -32.04
C GLY A 9 22.56 15.03 -31.17
N HIS A 10 23.16 16.23 -31.21
CA HIS A 10 22.57 17.46 -30.68
C HIS A 10 21.32 17.83 -31.48
N ARG A 11 20.20 18.11 -30.80
CA ARG A 11 19.10 18.92 -31.36
C ARG A 11 18.70 20.00 -30.36
N GLU A 12 18.99 21.23 -30.76
CA GLU A 12 18.56 22.49 -30.17
C GLU A 12 17.03 22.63 -30.26
N TRP A 13 16.40 23.11 -29.19
CA TRP A 13 15.07 23.70 -29.24
C TRP A 13 15.15 25.09 -28.63
N GLY A 14 14.84 26.08 -29.48
CA GLY A 14 14.93 27.50 -29.21
C GLY A 14 13.84 28.03 -28.29
N MET A 15 14.20 29.15 -27.68
CA MET A 15 13.49 30.00 -26.73
C MET A 15 12.11 30.48 -27.19
N GLY A 16 11.18 30.56 -26.22
CA GLY A 16 9.96 31.35 -26.30
C GLY A 16 9.63 31.96 -24.93
N HIS A 17 10.09 33.19 -24.70
CA HIS A 17 9.79 34.01 -23.53
C HIS A 17 8.33 34.48 -23.53
N TRP A 18 7.63 34.33 -22.40
CA TRP A 18 6.50 35.19 -22.03
C TRP A 18 6.57 35.51 -20.53
N GLU A 19 7.01 36.73 -20.23
CA GLU A 19 6.94 37.35 -18.90
C GLU A 19 5.54 37.93 -18.67
N TRP A 20 4.96 37.70 -17.49
CA TRP A 20 3.96 38.59 -16.90
C TRP A 20 4.23 38.73 -15.40
N GLY A 21 4.71 39.91 -15.02
CA GLY A 21 4.84 40.35 -13.63
C GLY A 21 3.52 40.86 -13.02
N PRO A 22 3.46 41.04 -11.68
CA PRO A 22 2.22 41.05 -10.91
C PRO A 22 1.68 42.46 -10.61
N ARG A 23 0.36 42.65 -10.50
CA ARG A 23 -0.24 43.82 -9.82
C ARG A 23 -1.53 43.52 -9.05
N ARG A 24 -1.41 43.71 -7.73
CA ARG A 24 -2.30 44.36 -6.75
C ARG A 24 -3.82 44.16 -6.79
N ALA A 25 -4.31 43.74 -5.61
CA ALA A 25 -5.65 43.91 -5.08
C ALA A 25 -6.13 45.38 -5.05
N LEU A 26 -7.45 45.56 -5.19
CA LEU A 26 -8.25 46.67 -4.61
C LEU A 26 -9.74 46.26 -4.64
N THR A 27 -10.39 46.31 -3.48
CA THR A 27 -11.86 46.21 -3.28
C THR A 27 -12.49 47.63 -3.32
N PRO A 28 -13.82 47.82 -3.17
CA PRO A 28 -14.70 48.48 -4.15
C PRO A 28 -15.14 49.90 -3.69
N PRO A 29 -16.13 50.51 -4.37
CA PRO A 29 -17.14 51.23 -3.58
C PRO A 29 -18.60 51.02 -4.02
N LEU A 30 -19.46 51.37 -3.07
CA LEU A 30 -20.93 51.29 -3.01
C LEU A 30 -21.65 52.44 -3.75
N SER A 31 -22.96 52.22 -3.92
CA SER A 31 -24.08 53.19 -3.95
C SER A 31 -24.56 53.72 -5.31
N GLY A 32 -25.89 53.79 -5.45
CA GLY A 32 -26.56 54.55 -6.52
C GLY A 32 -27.85 53.90 -7.01
N ALA A 33 -28.96 54.13 -6.30
CA ALA A 33 -30.27 53.60 -6.61
C ALA A 33 -31.01 54.37 -7.74
N SER A 34 -32.14 53.78 -8.16
CA SER A 34 -33.37 54.38 -8.72
C SER A 34 -33.48 54.64 -10.23
N ASN A 35 -34.35 53.87 -10.91
CA ASN A 35 -35.64 54.36 -11.44
C ASN A 35 -36.54 53.21 -11.98
N PHE A 36 -37.80 53.21 -11.51
CA PHE A 36 -39.00 52.44 -11.87
C PHE A 36 -39.49 52.73 -13.33
N PRO A 37 -40.66 52.26 -13.84
CA PRO A 37 -41.46 51.01 -13.68
C PRO A 37 -42.05 50.42 -15.01
N SER A 38 -42.76 49.28 -14.93
CA SER A 38 -44.15 49.04 -15.45
C SER A 38 -44.37 47.80 -16.35
N LEU A 39 -45.55 47.17 -16.15
CA LEU A 39 -46.25 46.09 -16.90
C LEU A 39 -45.76 44.66 -16.59
N LEU A 40 -46.36 43.83 -15.72
CA LEU A 40 -47.77 43.60 -15.32
C LEU A 40 -48.70 43.35 -16.51
N LEU A 41 -48.99 42.08 -16.82
CA LEU A 41 -50.27 41.43 -16.45
C LEU A 41 -50.45 40.02 -17.08
N ILE A 42 -50.87 39.09 -16.19
CA ILE A 42 -51.85 38.00 -16.37
C ILE A 42 -51.44 36.79 -17.23
N PHE A 43 -51.27 35.63 -16.58
CA PHE A 43 -52.18 34.49 -16.79
C PHE A 43 -52.35 33.71 -15.48
N ASN A 44 -53.59 33.75 -15.01
CA ASN A 44 -54.15 33.01 -13.89
C ASN A 44 -54.77 31.73 -14.49
N TYR A 45 -54.28 30.54 -14.13
CA TYR A 45 -55.03 29.29 -14.32
C TYR A 45 -54.60 28.24 -13.29
N ASN A 46 -55.59 27.82 -12.50
CA ASN A 46 -55.74 26.52 -11.84
C ASN A 46 -54.85 26.18 -10.64
N THR A 47 -55.17 26.82 -9.52
CA THR A 47 -55.26 26.16 -8.22
C THR A 47 -56.33 25.05 -8.24
N CYS A 48 -55.93 23.81 -8.50
CA CYS A 48 -56.58 22.57 -8.01
C CYS A 48 -55.87 21.34 -8.63
N ASN A 49 -54.87 20.79 -7.94
CA ASN A 49 -54.56 19.33 -7.87
C ASN A 49 -53.19 18.96 -7.30
N PHE A 50 -52.40 19.89 -6.77
CA PHE A 50 -51.08 19.57 -6.17
C PHE A 50 -51.06 19.42 -4.63
N ALA A 51 -52.21 19.26 -3.98
CA ALA A 51 -52.28 19.26 -2.50
C ALA A 51 -52.32 17.86 -1.84
N ILE A 52 -52.36 16.76 -2.60
CA ILE A 52 -52.58 15.42 -2.02
C ILE A 52 -51.34 14.49 -2.13
N ILE A 53 -50.40 14.73 -3.05
CA ILE A 53 -49.23 13.86 -3.24
C ILE A 53 -47.99 14.33 -2.46
N ASP A 54 -47.91 15.59 -2.03
CA ASP A 54 -46.75 16.12 -1.29
C ASP A 54 -46.80 15.90 0.24
N ARG A 55 -47.94 15.47 0.79
CA ARG A 55 -48.12 15.33 2.25
C ARG A 55 -47.70 13.98 2.81
N VAL A 56 -47.50 12.97 1.97
CA VAL A 56 -47.14 11.61 2.40
C VAL A 56 -45.63 11.32 2.26
N SER A 57 -44.92 12.00 1.35
CA SER A 57 -43.46 11.82 1.16
C SER A 57 -42.60 12.60 2.16
N THR A 58 -43.03 13.80 2.57
CA THR A 58 -42.26 14.70 3.45
C THR A 58 -42.27 14.31 4.95
N SER A 59 -43.28 13.55 5.38
CA SER A 59 -43.40 13.07 6.77
C SER A 59 -42.42 11.94 7.12
N MET A 60 -42.05 11.10 6.15
CA MET A 60 -41.13 9.98 6.39
C MET A 60 -39.65 10.38 6.23
N GLN A 61 -39.33 11.28 5.29
CA GLN A 61 -37.96 11.78 5.11
C GLN A 61 -37.46 12.62 6.29
N SER A 62 -38.30 13.49 6.86
CA SER A 62 -37.92 14.33 8.01
C SER A 62 -37.72 13.53 9.32
N LYS A 63 -38.42 12.41 9.51
CA LYS A 63 -38.31 11.56 10.71
C LYS A 63 -37.09 10.64 10.71
N LEU A 64 -36.50 10.36 9.54
CA LEU A 64 -35.30 9.52 9.37
C LEU A 64 -34.00 10.33 9.28
N LEU A 65 -34.05 11.60 8.88
CA LEU A 65 -32.85 12.45 8.78
C LEU A 65 -32.20 12.74 10.14
N LEU A 66 -32.99 13.01 11.18
CA LEU A 66 -32.49 13.33 12.52
C LEU A 66 -31.74 12.15 13.18
N PRO A 67 -32.26 10.90 13.20
CA PRO A 67 -31.52 9.76 13.76
C PRO A 67 -30.27 9.40 12.95
N VAL A 68 -30.28 9.56 11.62
CA VAL A 68 -29.09 9.32 10.77
C VAL A 68 -28.00 10.36 11.02
N ALA A 69 -28.37 11.64 11.18
CA ALA A 69 -27.43 12.69 11.55
C ALA A 69 -26.83 12.46 12.94
N LEU A 70 -27.65 12.10 13.94
CA LEU A 70 -27.20 11.74 15.28
C LEU A 70 -26.25 10.55 15.28
N LEU A 71 -26.57 9.48 14.54
CA LEU A 71 -25.71 8.31 14.39
C LEU A 71 -24.36 8.70 13.73
N SER A 72 -24.39 9.56 12.72
CA SER A 72 -23.18 10.05 12.05
C SER A 72 -22.30 10.87 13.00
N PHE A 73 -22.88 11.75 13.81
CA PHE A 73 -22.14 12.50 14.84
C PHE A 73 -21.55 11.58 15.91
N VAL A 74 -22.28 10.55 16.34
CA VAL A 74 -21.78 9.54 17.28
C VAL A 74 -20.63 8.75 16.68
N LEU A 75 -20.72 8.34 15.41
CA LEU A 75 -19.65 7.62 14.72
C LEU A 75 -18.40 8.49 14.52
N ILE A 76 -18.57 9.76 14.13
CA ILE A 76 -17.46 10.73 14.01
C ILE A 76 -16.83 10.99 15.39
N GLY A 77 -17.64 11.15 16.44
CA GLY A 77 -17.18 11.33 17.81
C GLY A 77 -16.43 10.10 18.33
N ALA A 78 -16.94 8.89 18.10
CA ALA A 78 -16.29 7.64 18.48
C ALA A 78 -15.00 7.40 17.68
N PHE A 79 -14.98 7.72 16.39
CA PHE A 79 -13.79 7.65 15.55
C PHE A 79 -12.73 8.67 15.98
N GLY A 80 -13.14 9.91 16.26
CA GLY A 80 -12.28 10.96 16.80
C GLY A 80 -11.70 10.59 18.17
N TRP A 81 -12.52 10.00 19.05
CA TRP A 81 -12.10 9.49 20.35
C TRP A 81 -11.10 8.35 20.22
N LYS A 82 -11.34 7.38 19.32
CA LYS A 82 -10.41 6.29 19.03
C LYS A 82 -9.08 6.81 18.50
N LEU A 83 -9.09 7.72 17.52
CA LEU A 83 -7.89 8.36 17.00
C LEU A 83 -7.12 9.15 18.07
N HIS A 84 -7.83 9.76 19.02
CA HIS A 84 -7.21 10.48 20.12
C HIS A 84 -6.55 9.52 21.12
N GLN A 85 -7.22 8.42 21.50
CA GLN A 85 -6.64 7.38 22.36
C GLN A 85 -5.41 6.71 21.72
N ASP A 86 -5.45 6.43 20.41
CA ASP A 86 -4.32 5.82 19.69
C ASP A 86 -3.11 6.78 19.62
N LYS A 87 -3.33 8.09 19.64
CA LYS A 87 -2.25 9.10 19.71
C LYS A 87 -1.59 9.18 21.07
N GLU A 88 -2.30 8.90 22.16
CA GLU A 88 -1.74 8.97 23.52
C GLU A 88 -1.19 7.64 24.05
N ARG A 89 -1.47 6.53 23.36
CA ARG A 89 -0.99 5.21 23.76
C ARG A 89 0.54 5.09 23.68
N VAL A 90 1.15 4.68 24.80
CA VAL A 90 2.58 4.34 24.89
C VAL A 90 2.75 2.82 24.85
N TYR A 91 3.59 2.35 23.93
CA TYR A 91 3.93 0.95 23.72
C TYR A 91 5.25 0.65 24.45
N GLN A 92 5.19 -0.29 25.40
CA GLN A 92 6.35 -0.80 26.11
C GLN A 92 6.73 -2.13 25.46
N LEU A 93 7.94 -2.20 24.91
CA LEU A 93 8.49 -3.41 24.29
C LEU A 93 9.74 -3.83 25.05
N THR A 94 9.88 -5.11 25.31
CA THR A 94 11.14 -5.67 25.85
C THR A 94 11.99 -6.21 24.72
N LEU A 95 13.26 -5.78 24.67
CA LEU A 95 14.28 -6.23 23.72
C LEU A 95 15.28 -7.16 24.40
N ALA A 96 15.21 -8.45 24.08
CA ALA A 96 16.17 -9.45 24.51
C ALA A 96 17.47 -9.37 23.69
N THR A 97 18.62 -9.27 24.35
CA THR A 97 19.91 -8.98 23.68
C THR A 97 21.00 -10.00 24.03
N GLY A 98 21.81 -9.71 25.03
CA GLY A 98 22.94 -10.54 25.43
C GLY A 98 23.61 -9.89 26.63
N THR A 99 24.83 -10.30 26.93
CA THR A 99 25.58 -9.72 28.06
C THR A 99 25.88 -8.24 27.82
N LYS A 100 25.96 -7.46 28.88
CA LYS A 100 26.32 -6.02 28.81
C LYS A 100 27.69 -5.75 28.20
N THR A 101 28.58 -6.74 28.27
CA THR A 101 29.94 -6.71 27.72
C THR A 101 30.02 -7.21 26.27
N GLY A 102 28.92 -7.71 25.70
CA GLY A 102 28.82 -8.12 24.30
C GLY A 102 28.40 -6.98 23.37
N ASN A 103 28.14 -7.29 22.10
CA ASN A 103 27.74 -6.29 21.11
C ASN A 103 26.22 -6.01 21.09
N TYR A 104 25.40 -6.99 21.49
CA TYR A 104 23.94 -6.90 21.33
C TYR A 104 23.31 -5.93 22.33
N TYR A 105 23.75 -5.94 23.59
CA TYR A 105 23.23 -5.04 24.61
C TYR A 105 23.49 -3.56 24.28
N PRO A 106 24.73 -3.10 24.01
CA PRO A 106 24.97 -1.71 23.65
C PRO A 106 24.31 -1.31 22.33
N PHE A 107 24.20 -2.23 21.36
CA PHE A 107 23.43 -1.97 20.14
C PHE A 107 21.93 -1.78 20.44
N GLY A 108 21.36 -2.64 21.28
CA GLY A 108 19.96 -2.54 21.70
C GLY A 108 19.67 -1.25 22.46
N GLN A 109 20.61 -0.77 23.29
CA GLN A 109 20.48 0.52 23.97
C GLN A 109 20.51 1.68 22.97
N ALA A 110 21.46 1.68 22.04
CA ALA A 110 21.49 2.68 20.97
C ALA A 110 20.19 2.70 20.14
N LEU A 111 19.64 1.51 19.85
CA LEU A 111 18.35 1.39 19.18
C LEU A 111 17.21 1.98 20.02
N ALA A 112 17.13 1.61 21.30
CA ALA A 112 16.10 2.09 22.22
C ALA A 112 16.12 3.63 22.35
N ASP A 113 17.31 4.21 22.49
CA ASP A 113 17.51 5.66 22.62
C ASP A 113 17.09 6.41 21.35
N VAL A 114 17.46 5.90 20.17
CA VAL A 114 17.07 6.53 18.91
C VAL A 114 15.57 6.35 18.66
N VAL A 115 14.99 5.19 18.97
CA VAL A 115 13.56 4.94 18.82
C VAL A 115 12.74 5.89 19.68
N VAL A 116 13.04 6.00 20.98
CA VAL A 116 12.27 6.89 21.87
C VAL A 116 12.43 8.36 21.50
N LYS A 117 13.60 8.76 20.96
CA LYS A 117 13.85 10.13 20.49
C LYS A 117 13.01 10.51 19.27
N HIS A 118 12.82 9.58 18.34
CA HIS A 118 12.07 9.83 17.10
C HIS A 118 10.59 9.44 17.18
N ASN A 119 10.22 8.59 18.14
CA ASN A 119 8.84 8.24 18.44
C ASN A 119 8.68 7.96 19.94
N PRO A 120 8.38 8.98 20.77
CA PRO A 120 8.26 8.85 22.23
C PRO A 120 7.16 7.88 22.70
N ARG A 121 6.26 7.47 21.80
CA ARG A 121 5.23 6.46 22.07
C ARG A 121 5.81 5.05 22.12
N ILE A 122 6.98 4.81 21.55
CA ILE A 122 7.63 3.50 21.55
C ILE A 122 8.78 3.54 22.55
N ARG A 123 8.64 2.77 23.63
CA ARG A 123 9.65 2.63 24.66
C ARG A 123 10.17 1.21 24.66
N ILE A 124 11.47 1.05 24.42
CA ILE A 124 12.13 -0.25 24.37
C ILE A 124 12.94 -0.42 25.65
N GLN A 125 12.57 -1.41 26.47
CA GLN A 125 13.37 -1.84 27.61
C GLN A 125 14.34 -2.94 27.16
N VAL A 126 15.64 -2.65 27.20
CA VAL A 126 16.68 -3.61 26.83
C VAL A 126 17.01 -4.48 28.04
N ILE A 127 16.95 -5.80 27.85
CA ILE A 127 17.30 -6.78 28.88
C ILE A 127 18.55 -7.56 28.51
N GLU A 128 19.36 -7.85 29.54
CA GLU A 128 20.52 -8.73 29.46
C GLU A 128 20.07 -10.20 29.47
N THR A 129 20.70 -11.02 28.64
CA THR A 129 20.43 -12.46 28.50
C THR A 129 21.73 -13.23 28.28
N GLN A 130 21.65 -14.56 28.31
CA GLN A 130 22.76 -15.46 28.02
C GLN A 130 23.05 -15.62 26.51
N GLY A 131 22.19 -15.07 25.65
CA GLY A 131 22.37 -15.06 24.20
C GLY A 131 21.17 -15.58 23.43
N ALA A 132 21.44 -16.04 22.20
CA ALA A 132 20.42 -16.24 21.18
C ALA A 132 19.33 -17.27 21.52
N GLU A 133 19.68 -18.41 22.16
CA GLU A 133 18.66 -19.41 22.54
C GLU A 133 17.71 -18.89 23.61
N GLU A 134 18.23 -18.15 24.60
CA GLU A 134 17.39 -17.49 25.60
C GLU A 134 16.52 -16.41 24.97
N ASN A 135 17.05 -15.63 24.04
CA ASN A 135 16.28 -14.60 23.33
C ASN A 135 15.12 -15.21 22.55
N MET A 136 15.36 -16.30 21.83
CA MET A 136 14.29 -17.01 21.10
C MET A 136 13.24 -17.58 22.04
N ARG A 137 13.65 -18.17 23.18
CA ARG A 137 12.71 -18.64 24.20
C ARG A 137 11.86 -17.51 24.77
N LYS A 138 12.47 -16.36 25.10
CA LYS A 138 11.75 -15.18 25.63
C LYS A 138 10.80 -14.57 24.60
N LEU A 139 11.16 -14.60 23.31
CA LEU A 139 10.30 -14.20 22.21
C LEU A 139 9.08 -15.14 22.09
N GLU A 140 9.32 -16.45 22.20
CA GLU A 140 8.26 -17.48 22.13
C GLU A 140 7.32 -17.43 23.34
N SER A 141 7.84 -17.22 24.55
CA SER A 141 7.06 -17.09 25.79
C SER A 141 6.42 -15.71 25.99
N ASN A 142 6.66 -14.76 25.08
CA ASN A 142 6.22 -13.36 25.19
C ASN A 142 6.75 -12.62 26.43
N GLU A 143 7.87 -13.08 27.00
CA GLU A 143 8.65 -12.31 27.99
C GLU A 143 9.41 -11.15 27.31
N ALA A 144 9.68 -11.27 26.01
CA ALA A 144 10.23 -10.22 25.17
C ALA A 144 9.43 -10.09 23.86
N GLN A 145 9.24 -8.86 23.39
CA GLN A 145 8.54 -8.57 22.12
C GLN A 145 9.52 -8.43 20.96
N LEU A 146 10.78 -8.10 21.27
CA LEU A 146 11.87 -7.97 20.32
C LEU A 146 13.06 -8.81 20.78
N ALA A 147 13.86 -9.30 19.83
CA ALA A 147 15.07 -10.06 20.12
C ALA A 147 16.16 -9.80 19.09
N ILE A 148 17.42 -9.75 19.53
CA ILE A 148 18.58 -9.84 18.63
C ILE A 148 19.12 -11.26 18.67
N VAL A 149 19.21 -11.93 17.53
CA VAL A 149 19.74 -13.30 17.42
C VAL A 149 20.65 -13.44 16.21
N GLN A 150 21.41 -14.52 16.16
CA GLN A 150 22.15 -14.89 14.96
C GLN A 150 21.23 -15.63 13.98
N ASN A 151 21.50 -15.52 12.68
CA ASN A 151 20.69 -16.15 11.63
C ASN A 151 20.81 -17.69 11.58
N ASP A 152 21.73 -18.27 12.34
CA ASP A 152 21.93 -19.71 12.54
C ASP A 152 21.21 -20.24 13.80
N THR A 153 20.56 -19.36 14.58
CA THR A 153 19.80 -19.76 15.78
C THR A 153 18.52 -20.50 15.38
N ALA A 154 18.16 -21.55 16.14
CA ALA A 154 16.94 -22.32 15.89
C ALA A 154 15.68 -21.43 15.91
N ALA A 155 14.93 -21.46 14.81
CA ALA A 155 13.72 -20.68 14.60
C ALA A 155 12.57 -21.14 15.51
N VAL A 156 11.72 -20.20 15.93
CA VAL A 156 10.47 -20.49 16.66
C VAL A 156 9.27 -19.91 15.90
N PRO A 157 8.07 -20.52 15.94
CA PRO A 157 6.94 -20.12 15.09
C PRO A 157 6.46 -18.68 15.30
N SER A 158 6.67 -18.12 16.49
CA SER A 158 6.30 -16.75 16.80
C SER A 158 7.26 -15.69 16.25
N ALA A 159 8.47 -16.07 15.84
CA ALA A 159 9.49 -15.13 15.41
C ALA A 159 9.22 -14.57 14.00
N ARG A 160 9.44 -13.27 13.83
CA ARG A 160 9.35 -12.57 12.55
C ARG A 160 10.55 -11.65 12.38
N VAL A 161 11.12 -11.61 11.19
CA VAL A 161 12.30 -10.79 10.91
C VAL A 161 11.91 -9.34 10.67
N ILE A 162 12.64 -8.40 11.30
CA ILE A 162 12.55 -6.97 11.02
C ILE A 162 13.67 -6.55 10.08
N ALA A 163 14.92 -6.78 10.46
CA ALA A 163 16.10 -6.32 9.74
C ALA A 163 17.35 -7.17 10.03
N SER A 164 18.26 -7.22 9.07
CA SER A 164 19.63 -7.67 9.30
C SER A 164 20.43 -6.51 9.89
N LEU A 165 21.15 -6.73 10.99
CA LEU A 165 21.80 -5.66 11.76
C LEU A 165 23.27 -5.48 11.39
N PHE A 166 24.09 -6.49 11.63
CA PHE A 166 25.52 -6.48 11.32
C PHE A 166 26.06 -7.90 11.19
N LYS A 167 27.17 -8.02 10.46
CA LYS A 167 27.83 -9.30 10.24
C LYS A 167 28.69 -9.65 11.45
N GLU A 168 28.75 -10.94 11.75
CA GLU A 168 29.66 -11.51 12.75
C GLU A 168 30.44 -12.64 12.11
N VAL A 169 31.71 -12.78 12.48
CA VAL A 169 32.62 -13.78 11.93
C VAL A 169 33.20 -14.64 13.03
N PHE A 170 33.58 -15.86 12.67
CA PHE A 170 34.19 -16.80 13.58
C PHE A 170 35.63 -16.34 13.86
N HIS A 171 35.95 -16.20 15.13
CA HIS A 171 37.28 -15.89 15.62
C HIS A 171 37.79 -17.09 16.39
N LEU A 172 38.86 -17.71 15.88
CA LEU A 172 39.67 -18.64 16.64
C LEU A 172 40.96 -17.92 17.03
N ILE A 173 41.07 -17.57 18.31
CA ILE A 173 42.25 -16.91 18.89
C ILE A 173 43.00 -17.95 19.69
N VAL A 174 44.27 -18.17 19.37
CA VAL A 174 45.09 -19.22 20.00
C VAL A 174 46.30 -18.61 20.65
N SER A 175 46.76 -19.20 21.75
CA SER A 175 48.05 -18.84 22.35
C SER A 175 49.17 -19.25 21.41
N GLU A 176 50.19 -18.40 21.23
CA GLU A 176 51.40 -18.76 20.46
C GLU A 176 52.05 -20.06 20.94
N GLN A 177 51.94 -20.37 22.24
CA GLN A 177 52.54 -21.54 22.87
C GLN A 177 51.74 -22.83 22.64
N SER A 178 50.48 -22.72 22.19
CA SER A 178 49.58 -23.87 22.02
C SER A 178 49.97 -24.78 20.84
N GLY A 179 50.68 -24.24 19.85
CA GLY A 179 51.00 -24.93 18.59
C GLY A 179 49.82 -25.11 17.62
N ILE A 180 48.66 -24.54 17.92
CA ILE A 180 47.44 -24.65 17.11
C ILE A 180 47.60 -23.82 15.83
N LYS A 181 47.44 -24.44 14.65
CA LYS A 181 47.52 -23.77 13.34
C LYS A 181 46.27 -23.95 12.49
N SER A 182 45.41 -24.89 12.86
CA SER A 182 44.19 -25.25 12.16
C SER A 182 43.11 -25.73 13.15
N ILE A 183 41.87 -25.87 12.69
CA ILE A 183 40.78 -26.41 13.52
C ILE A 183 41.10 -27.83 14.03
N SER A 184 41.74 -28.67 13.23
CA SER A 184 42.09 -30.05 13.62
C SER A 184 43.06 -30.12 14.79
N ASP A 185 43.88 -29.08 15.00
CA ASP A 185 44.84 -28.99 16.11
C ASP A 185 44.19 -28.66 17.47
N LEU A 186 42.88 -28.39 17.49
CA LEU A 186 42.12 -28.20 18.73
C LEU A 186 42.01 -29.49 19.56
N LYS A 187 42.27 -30.65 18.95
CA LYS A 187 42.24 -31.93 19.65
C LYS A 187 43.27 -31.98 20.78
N GLY A 188 42.81 -32.31 21.98
CA GLY A 188 43.57 -32.38 23.21
C GLY A 188 43.83 -31.02 23.88
N LYS A 189 43.25 -29.93 23.35
CA LYS A 189 43.46 -28.56 23.84
C LYS A 189 42.34 -28.12 24.77
N HIS A 190 42.60 -27.05 25.53
CA HIS A 190 41.61 -26.41 26.38
C HIS A 190 41.10 -25.12 25.74
N ILE A 191 39.79 -25.08 25.45
CA ILE A 191 39.16 -24.02 24.67
C ILE A 191 38.16 -23.25 25.54
N ALA A 192 38.33 -21.94 25.65
CA ALA A 192 37.31 -21.08 26.24
C ALA A 192 36.19 -20.80 25.21
N LEU A 193 35.00 -21.31 25.50
CA LEU A 193 33.78 -21.09 24.72
C LEU A 193 32.91 -20.02 25.38
N MET A 194 31.92 -19.52 24.65
CA MET A 194 30.93 -18.61 25.23
C MET A 194 29.93 -19.41 26.08
N ALA A 195 29.12 -18.74 26.90
CA ALA A 195 28.11 -19.38 27.73
C ALA A 195 27.20 -20.32 26.92
N ARG A 196 26.78 -21.43 27.53
CA ARG A 196 25.86 -22.40 26.91
C ARG A 196 24.57 -21.67 26.51
N GLY A 197 24.09 -21.94 25.30
CA GLY A 197 22.92 -21.30 24.69
C GLY A 197 23.19 -19.94 24.02
N SER A 198 24.43 -19.47 24.03
CA SER A 198 24.84 -18.38 23.14
C SER A 198 25.03 -18.90 21.71
N GLY A 199 24.77 -18.05 20.71
CA GLY A 199 24.95 -18.47 19.32
C GLY A 199 26.41 -18.80 19.00
N SER A 200 27.38 -18.06 19.56
CA SER A 200 28.81 -18.42 19.51
C SER A 200 29.11 -19.84 20.02
N TYR A 201 28.42 -20.30 21.07
CA TYR A 201 28.59 -21.66 21.56
C TYR A 201 28.05 -22.68 20.55
N SER A 202 26.87 -22.44 19.98
CA SER A 202 26.25 -23.32 18.98
C SER A 202 27.06 -23.37 17.67
N SER A 203 27.56 -22.22 17.20
CA SER A 203 28.42 -22.13 16.01
C SER A 203 29.74 -22.91 16.15
N PHE A 204 30.31 -22.97 17.36
CA PHE A 204 31.51 -23.77 17.63
C PHE A 204 31.27 -25.26 17.39
N TRP A 205 30.11 -25.78 17.82
CA TRP A 205 29.76 -27.19 17.63
C TRP A 205 29.46 -27.52 16.17
N LEU A 206 28.78 -26.63 15.45
CA LEU A 206 28.56 -26.76 14.00
C LEU A 206 29.89 -26.82 13.24
N MET A 207 30.84 -25.95 13.61
CA MET A 207 32.20 -25.99 13.07
C MET A 207 32.91 -27.30 13.44
N SER A 208 32.91 -27.68 14.71
CA SER A 208 33.60 -28.88 15.21
C SER A 208 33.10 -30.14 14.49
N GLU A 209 31.78 -30.28 14.31
CA GLU A 209 31.16 -31.38 13.58
C GLU A 209 31.63 -31.43 12.12
N HIS A 210 31.70 -30.27 11.45
CA HIS A 210 32.19 -30.20 10.06
C HIS A 210 33.62 -30.72 9.92
N TYR A 211 34.50 -30.40 10.88
CA TYR A 211 35.89 -30.87 10.92
C TYR A 211 36.05 -32.26 11.55
N GLY A 212 34.96 -32.94 11.91
CA GLY A 212 34.96 -34.29 12.48
C GLY A 212 35.45 -34.39 13.93
N LEU A 213 35.46 -33.25 14.65
CA LEU A 213 35.80 -33.20 16.07
C LEU A 213 34.57 -33.51 16.92
N LYS A 214 34.77 -34.26 18.01
CA LYS A 214 33.76 -34.62 18.99
C LYS A 214 33.97 -33.83 20.28
N GLU A 215 32.95 -33.73 21.11
CA GLU A 215 33.04 -33.14 22.44
C GLU A 215 34.16 -33.76 23.30
N THR A 216 34.42 -35.05 23.14
CA THR A 216 35.50 -35.76 23.85
C THR A 216 36.91 -35.46 23.34
N ASP A 217 37.06 -34.76 22.21
CA ASP A 217 38.37 -34.48 21.63
C ASP A 217 39.07 -33.29 22.31
N PHE A 218 38.41 -32.46 23.12
CA PHE A 218 39.02 -31.30 23.76
C PHE A 218 38.39 -30.99 25.13
N MET A 219 39.09 -30.19 25.94
CA MET A 219 38.53 -29.59 27.14
C MET A 219 37.90 -28.25 26.78
N PHE A 220 36.77 -27.90 27.38
CA PHE A 220 36.18 -26.58 27.17
C PHE A 220 35.59 -25.98 28.43
N THR A 221 35.71 -24.66 28.55
CA THR A 221 35.07 -23.90 29.63
C THR A 221 34.15 -22.85 29.01
N PRO A 222 32.83 -22.91 29.27
CA PRO A 222 31.90 -21.85 28.89
C PRO A 222 32.04 -20.65 29.85
N ASN A 223 32.40 -19.48 29.33
CA ASN A 223 32.63 -18.29 30.15
C ASN A 223 32.22 -17.00 29.44
N SER A 224 32.12 -15.91 30.21
CA SER A 224 32.03 -14.55 29.66
C SER A 224 33.30 -14.16 28.90
N TRP A 225 33.25 -13.13 28.05
CA TRP A 225 34.45 -12.61 27.37
C TRP A 225 35.56 -12.21 28.36
N THR A 226 35.18 -11.50 29.44
CA THR A 226 36.11 -11.02 30.46
C THR A 226 36.83 -12.18 31.15
N GLU A 227 36.11 -13.23 31.49
CA GLU A 227 36.67 -14.39 32.16
C GLU A 227 37.52 -15.25 31.21
N ALA A 228 37.05 -15.49 29.98
CA ALA A 228 37.84 -16.15 28.94
C ALA A 228 39.17 -15.43 28.67
N SER A 229 39.16 -14.09 28.62
CA SER A 229 40.36 -13.27 28.44
C SER A 229 41.35 -13.42 29.60
N LYS A 230 40.85 -13.53 30.84
CA LYS A 230 41.70 -13.80 32.02
C LYS A 230 42.32 -15.18 31.96
N LEU A 231 41.52 -16.22 31.72
CA LEU A 231 42.01 -17.60 31.59
C LEU A 231 43.07 -17.71 30.49
N PHE A 232 42.84 -17.06 29.35
CA PHE A 232 43.79 -17.04 28.24
C PHE A 232 45.09 -16.29 28.58
N SER A 233 44.99 -15.15 29.27
CA SER A 233 46.16 -14.38 29.71
C SER A 233 46.99 -15.14 30.74
N ASN A 234 46.36 -15.97 31.56
CA ASN A 234 47.01 -16.81 32.55
C ASN A 234 47.58 -18.13 31.96
N GLY A 235 47.32 -18.42 30.68
CA GLY A 235 47.70 -19.68 30.04
C GLY A 235 46.88 -20.89 30.51
N GLU A 236 45.73 -20.66 31.13
CA GLU A 236 44.82 -21.72 31.60
C GLU A 236 43.98 -22.30 30.45
N VAL A 237 43.87 -21.59 29.32
CA VAL A 237 43.25 -22.09 28.09
C VAL A 237 44.16 -21.83 26.90
N ASP A 238 44.19 -22.78 25.96
CA ASP A 238 45.00 -22.72 24.74
C ASP A 238 44.37 -21.84 23.65
N ALA A 239 43.04 -21.74 23.64
CA ALA A 239 42.29 -21.04 22.61
C ALA A 239 41.00 -20.40 23.13
N ILE A 240 40.56 -19.35 22.45
CA ILE A 240 39.24 -18.74 22.59
C ILE A 240 38.54 -18.83 21.23
N PHE A 241 37.32 -19.37 21.22
CA PHE A 241 36.43 -19.29 20.07
C PHE A 241 35.27 -18.33 20.35
N ARG A 242 35.06 -17.34 19.49
CA ARG A 242 33.90 -16.43 19.56
C ARG A 242 33.40 -16.05 18.17
N VAL A 243 32.13 -15.72 18.08
CA VAL A 243 31.52 -15.13 16.88
C VAL A 243 31.23 -13.67 17.19
N LEU A 244 31.97 -12.76 16.54
CA LEU A 244 31.96 -11.33 16.84
C LEU A 244 32.06 -10.53 15.53
N PRO A 245 31.68 -9.24 15.50
CA PRO A 245 31.93 -8.40 14.34
C PRO A 245 33.43 -8.31 14.01
N PRO A 246 33.80 -8.30 12.72
CA PRO A 246 35.18 -8.02 12.32
C PRO A 246 35.58 -6.63 12.84
N GLY A 247 36.81 -6.51 13.36
CA GLY A 247 37.29 -5.26 13.96
C GLY A 247 36.77 -5.00 15.38
N SER A 248 36.14 -5.98 16.03
CA SER A 248 35.70 -5.85 17.44
C SER A 248 36.83 -5.40 18.37
N ASP A 249 36.56 -4.35 19.14
CA ASP A 249 37.46 -3.82 20.18
C ASP A 249 37.85 -4.88 21.22
N LEU A 250 36.96 -5.84 21.48
CA LEU A 250 37.22 -6.96 22.38
C LEU A 250 38.42 -7.79 21.88
N VAL A 251 38.36 -8.23 20.62
CA VAL A 251 39.42 -9.02 19.98
C VAL A 251 40.70 -8.19 19.87
N ARG A 252 40.59 -6.92 19.45
CA ARG A 252 41.73 -6.01 19.38
C ARG A 252 42.46 -5.90 20.72
N ASN A 253 41.72 -5.64 21.80
CA ASN A 253 42.30 -5.48 23.13
C ASN A 253 42.93 -6.78 23.63
N LEU A 254 42.33 -7.94 23.37
CA LEU A 254 42.93 -9.23 23.75
C LEU A 254 44.26 -9.46 23.00
N LEU A 255 44.28 -9.28 21.68
CA LEU A 255 45.48 -9.46 20.85
C LEU A 255 46.60 -8.45 21.17
N GLN A 256 46.26 -7.26 21.68
CA GLN A 256 47.25 -6.27 22.10
C GLN A 256 47.85 -6.55 23.48
N ASN A 257 47.10 -7.20 24.38
CA ASN A 257 47.52 -7.45 25.75
C ASN A 257 48.05 -8.87 25.99
N THR A 258 48.02 -9.73 24.96
CA THR A 258 48.45 -11.13 25.05
C THR A 258 49.24 -11.52 23.81
N GLN A 259 49.94 -12.65 23.86
CA GLN A 259 50.60 -13.26 22.69
C GLN A 259 49.62 -14.18 21.93
N GLY A 260 48.44 -13.64 21.60
CA GLY A 260 47.41 -14.35 20.86
C GLY A 260 47.58 -14.22 19.34
N LYS A 261 47.22 -15.26 18.60
CA LYS A 261 47.15 -15.26 17.13
C LYS A 261 45.77 -15.69 16.65
N LEU A 262 45.36 -15.15 15.52
CA LEU A 262 44.15 -15.60 14.82
C LEU A 262 44.50 -16.77 13.92
N VAL A 263 43.64 -17.79 13.92
CA VAL A 263 43.74 -18.97 13.05
C VAL A 263 42.60 -18.95 12.04
N GLN A 264 42.92 -19.24 10.78
CA GLN A 264 41.95 -19.27 9.69
C GLN A 264 40.93 -20.42 9.84
N ILE A 265 39.74 -20.21 9.30
CA ILE A 265 38.65 -21.19 9.20
C ILE A 265 38.20 -21.21 7.74
N ASP A 266 38.94 -21.93 6.91
CA ASP A 266 38.93 -21.78 5.45
C ASP A 266 37.85 -22.61 4.72
N GLN A 267 37.12 -23.47 5.43
CA GLN A 267 36.08 -24.34 4.86
C GLN A 267 34.66 -23.74 4.90
N GLY A 268 34.52 -22.41 5.04
CA GLY A 268 33.21 -21.75 5.11
C GLY A 268 32.27 -22.07 3.95
N SER A 269 32.79 -22.13 2.71
CA SER A 269 31.99 -22.51 1.54
C SER A 269 31.47 -23.95 1.61
N ALA A 270 32.25 -24.87 2.18
CA ALA A 270 31.83 -26.26 2.35
C ALA A 270 30.80 -26.40 3.49
N MET A 271 30.97 -25.65 4.57
CA MET A 271 29.99 -25.58 5.67
C MET A 271 28.63 -25.06 5.17
N LYS A 272 28.63 -24.04 4.31
CA LYS A 272 27.42 -23.45 3.71
C LYS A 272 26.56 -24.46 2.94
N ILE A 273 27.16 -25.48 2.32
CA ILE A 273 26.40 -26.51 1.58
C ILE A 273 25.42 -27.25 2.50
N LYS A 274 25.80 -27.53 3.75
CA LYS A 274 24.94 -28.19 4.74
C LYS A 274 24.14 -27.19 5.56
N LEU A 275 24.70 -26.01 5.80
CA LEU A 275 24.20 -24.99 6.70
C LEU A 275 24.03 -23.68 5.91
N PRO A 276 22.93 -23.51 5.14
CA PRO A 276 22.79 -22.43 4.16
C PRO A 276 22.71 -21.01 4.74
N TYR A 277 22.58 -20.90 6.06
CA TYR A 277 22.64 -19.64 6.80
C TYR A 277 24.06 -19.18 7.13
N LEU A 278 25.08 -20.02 6.89
CA LEU A 278 26.48 -19.64 7.00
C LEU A 278 26.97 -19.01 5.69
N GLU A 279 27.89 -18.07 5.80
CA GLU A 279 28.57 -17.46 4.67
C GLU A 279 30.08 -17.70 4.75
N ALA A 280 30.72 -17.90 3.60
CA ALA A 280 32.17 -17.81 3.53
C ALA A 280 32.57 -16.34 3.66
N ASP A 281 33.57 -16.06 4.49
CA ASP A 281 34.00 -14.68 4.76
C ASP A 281 35.51 -14.57 4.98
N MET A 282 35.97 -13.34 5.21
CA MET A 282 37.36 -13.04 5.50
C MET A 282 37.51 -11.95 6.56
N ILE A 283 38.54 -12.07 7.39
CA ILE A 283 39.06 -11.00 8.25
C ILE A 283 40.21 -10.34 7.47
N PRO A 284 40.06 -9.09 7.00
CA PRO A 284 41.12 -8.42 6.25
C PRO A 284 42.41 -8.25 7.05
N LYS A 285 43.54 -8.22 6.36
CA LYS A 285 44.83 -7.84 6.92
C LYS A 285 44.73 -6.52 7.68
N GLY A 286 45.34 -6.47 8.86
CA GLY A 286 45.44 -5.26 9.68
C GLY A 286 44.16 -4.84 10.40
N THR A 287 43.11 -5.68 10.40
CA THR A 287 41.81 -5.40 11.04
C THR A 287 41.92 -4.98 12.51
N TYR A 288 42.85 -5.54 13.29
CA TYR A 288 42.99 -5.26 14.73
C TYR A 288 44.21 -4.39 15.07
N LYS A 289 45.19 -4.29 14.17
CA LYS A 289 46.37 -3.42 14.32
C LYS A 289 46.93 -3.13 12.94
N ALA A 290 47.23 -1.87 12.65
CA ALA A 290 47.73 -1.47 11.33
C ALA A 290 49.20 -1.86 11.11
N ASP A 291 50.07 -1.63 12.12
CA ASP A 291 51.51 -1.90 12.00
C ASP A 291 52.14 -2.36 13.35
N PRO A 292 52.82 -3.53 13.42
CA PRO A 292 52.73 -4.59 12.42
C PRO A 292 51.27 -5.03 12.26
N ALA A 293 50.89 -5.37 11.03
CA ALA A 293 49.51 -5.72 10.70
C ALA A 293 49.04 -6.96 11.48
N VAL A 294 47.87 -6.88 12.11
CA VAL A 294 47.20 -8.00 12.78
C VAL A 294 45.77 -8.15 12.28
N PRO A 295 45.40 -9.25 11.60
CA PRO A 295 46.30 -10.29 11.09
C PRO A 295 47.28 -9.75 10.03
N ASP A 296 48.33 -10.50 9.74
CA ASP A 296 49.41 -10.13 8.81
C ASP A 296 49.08 -10.40 7.33
N ALA A 297 48.05 -11.22 7.09
CA ALA A 297 47.40 -11.49 5.81
C ALA A 297 45.88 -11.53 5.97
N ASP A 298 45.16 -11.56 4.86
CA ASP A 298 43.72 -11.82 4.87
C ASP A 298 43.46 -13.25 5.38
N LEU A 299 42.62 -13.39 6.40
CA LEU A 299 42.30 -14.68 7.00
C LEU A 299 40.89 -15.12 6.58
N ALA A 300 40.78 -16.25 5.89
CA ALA A 300 39.50 -16.87 5.61
C ALA A 300 38.79 -17.29 6.90
N THR A 301 37.47 -17.09 6.95
CA THR A 301 36.62 -17.45 8.08
C THR A 301 35.18 -17.72 7.64
N VAL A 302 34.30 -17.96 8.61
CA VAL A 302 32.86 -18.16 8.44
C VAL A 302 32.10 -16.98 9.03
N GLY A 303 31.09 -16.51 8.32
CA GLY A 303 30.22 -15.42 8.72
C GLY A 303 28.80 -15.87 9.04
N VAL A 304 28.19 -15.18 9.99
CA VAL A 304 26.75 -15.21 10.32
C VAL A 304 26.25 -13.77 10.43
N GLN A 305 24.94 -13.59 10.50
CA GLN A 305 24.30 -12.27 10.55
C GLN A 305 23.51 -12.10 11.84
N ALA A 306 23.81 -11.05 12.61
CA ALA A 306 22.94 -10.60 13.69
C ALA A 306 21.66 -10.01 13.09
N THR A 307 20.51 -10.44 13.60
CA THR A 307 19.18 -10.16 13.05
C THR A 307 18.26 -9.67 14.16
N LEU A 308 17.51 -8.60 13.87
CA LEU A 308 16.46 -8.11 14.75
C LEU A 308 15.14 -8.81 14.42
N LEU A 309 14.54 -9.40 15.44
CA LEU A 309 13.26 -10.09 15.37
C LEU A 309 12.20 -9.34 16.19
N ALA A 310 10.96 -9.45 15.73
CA ALA A 310 9.76 -9.18 16.50
C ALA A 310 8.99 -10.49 16.73
N ARG A 311 8.20 -10.51 17.80
CA ARG A 311 7.15 -11.50 17.94
C ARG A 311 6.01 -11.18 16.97
N LYS A 312 5.37 -12.21 16.41
CA LYS A 312 4.32 -12.10 15.37
C LYS A 312 3.08 -11.27 15.74
N ASP A 313 2.83 -11.06 17.04
CA ASP A 313 1.66 -10.37 17.58
C ASP A 313 1.97 -8.92 18.00
N VAL A 314 3.21 -8.44 17.77
CA VAL A 314 3.54 -7.03 17.91
C VAL A 314 2.80 -6.25 16.83
N ASP A 315 2.21 -5.12 17.21
CA ASP A 315 1.43 -4.29 16.30
C ASP A 315 2.24 -3.93 15.01
N PRO A 316 1.72 -4.24 13.80
CA PRO A 316 2.38 -3.92 12.55
C PRO A 316 2.76 -2.45 12.40
N GLU A 317 1.97 -1.50 12.92
CA GLU A 317 2.30 -0.08 12.87
C GLU A 317 3.57 0.23 13.67
N ILE A 318 3.71 -0.41 14.84
CA ILE A 318 4.87 -0.23 15.72
C ILE A 318 6.13 -0.82 15.09
N VAL A 319 6.04 -2.02 14.52
CA VAL A 319 7.17 -2.61 13.80
C VAL A 319 7.52 -1.83 12.54
N ARG A 320 6.53 -1.29 11.82
CA ARG A 320 6.76 -0.40 10.67
C ARG A 320 7.53 0.86 11.07
N GLU A 321 7.16 1.49 12.19
CA GLU A 321 7.87 2.66 12.71
C GLU A 321 9.28 2.32 13.20
N ILE A 322 9.49 1.19 13.90
CA ILE A 322 10.85 0.74 14.28
C ILE A 322 11.69 0.51 13.01
N THR A 323 11.13 -0.16 12.00
CA THR A 323 11.80 -0.40 10.72
C THR A 323 12.16 0.92 10.05
N ARG A 324 11.21 1.86 9.97
CA ARG A 324 11.46 3.21 9.45
C ARG A 324 12.62 3.89 10.16
N ILE A 325 12.66 3.82 11.49
CA ILE A 325 13.71 4.45 12.28
C ILE A 325 15.08 3.82 12.01
N LEU A 326 15.16 2.49 11.88
CA LEU A 326 16.39 1.77 11.54
C LEU A 326 17.03 2.26 10.24
N PHE A 327 16.23 2.55 9.21
CA PHE A 327 16.74 2.93 7.89
C PHE A 327 16.84 4.45 7.70
N GLU A 328 15.85 5.24 8.13
CA GLU A 328 15.83 6.69 7.91
C GLU A 328 16.72 7.46 8.90
N TYR A 329 16.84 6.98 10.14
CA TYR A 329 17.70 7.58 11.17
C TYR A 329 18.97 6.78 11.43
N ARG A 330 19.40 6.01 10.43
CA ARG A 330 20.61 5.18 10.52
C ARG A 330 21.85 5.97 10.89
N ARG A 331 21.98 7.23 10.45
CA ARG A 331 23.10 8.11 10.85
C ARG A 331 23.14 8.35 12.36
N ASN A 332 21.99 8.54 12.99
CA ASN A 332 21.88 8.70 14.44
C ASN A 332 22.27 7.41 15.16
N LEU A 333 21.85 6.26 14.63
CA LEU A 333 22.26 4.95 15.14
C LEU A 333 23.76 4.73 15.01
N VAL A 334 24.37 5.08 13.85
CA VAL A 334 25.82 4.96 13.61
C VAL A 334 26.62 5.81 14.59
N ALA A 335 26.15 7.01 14.90
CA ALA A 335 26.80 7.88 15.88
C ALA A 335 26.76 7.30 17.30
N ALA A 336 25.71 6.54 17.65
CA ALA A 336 25.60 5.86 18.94
C ALA A 336 26.30 4.50 18.97
N ASN A 337 26.30 3.77 17.85
CA ASN A 337 26.94 2.48 17.68
C ASN A 337 27.31 2.25 16.20
N SER A 338 28.61 2.16 15.93
CA SER A 338 29.15 2.06 14.56
C SER A 338 28.65 0.84 13.78
N LEU A 339 28.25 -0.25 14.45
CA LEU A 339 27.71 -1.45 13.80
C LEU A 339 26.41 -1.17 13.04
N ALA A 340 25.67 -0.12 13.42
CA ALA A 340 24.48 0.31 12.69
C ALA A 340 24.77 0.70 11.23
N ALA A 341 26.04 0.92 10.88
CA ALA A 341 26.47 1.15 9.50
C ALA A 341 26.24 -0.08 8.61
N MET A 342 25.96 -1.25 9.16
CA MET A 342 25.75 -2.51 8.43
C MET A 342 24.27 -2.95 8.31
N ILE A 343 23.33 -2.23 8.93
CA ILE A 343 21.89 -2.52 8.85
C ILE A 343 21.41 -2.70 7.40
N SER A 344 20.69 -3.76 7.11
CA SER A 344 20.21 -4.02 5.76
C SER A 344 18.84 -4.69 5.80
N GLN A 345 18.13 -4.57 4.68
CA GLN A 345 16.94 -5.36 4.48
C GLN A 345 17.35 -6.85 4.46
N PRO A 346 16.60 -7.74 5.14
CA PRO A 346 16.89 -9.17 5.11
C PRO A 346 16.88 -9.69 3.66
N GLY A 347 17.95 -10.39 3.26
CA GLY A 347 18.03 -10.99 1.93
C GLY A 347 17.10 -12.21 1.80
N GLY A 348 16.53 -12.42 0.60
CA GLY A 348 15.58 -13.51 0.35
C GLY A 348 16.16 -14.93 0.41
N ASN A 349 17.48 -15.09 0.32
CA ASN A 349 18.14 -16.39 0.09
C ASN A 349 19.21 -16.78 1.15
N GLY A 350 19.37 -16.07 2.28
CA GLY A 350 20.61 -16.16 3.08
C GLY A 350 20.54 -16.17 4.62
N GLY A 351 19.39 -16.25 5.29
CA GLY A 351 19.41 -16.34 6.75
C GLY A 351 18.04 -16.33 7.42
N LEU A 352 17.86 -17.22 8.41
CA LEU A 352 16.60 -17.62 9.07
C LEU A 352 15.46 -17.84 8.07
N ALA A 353 14.97 -19.08 7.91
CA ALA A 353 13.74 -19.37 7.16
C ALA A 353 12.48 -18.83 7.89
N LEU A 354 12.56 -17.58 8.36
CA LEU A 354 11.55 -16.85 9.09
C LEU A 354 10.92 -15.81 8.17
N PRO A 355 9.59 -15.70 8.17
CA PRO A 355 8.92 -14.64 7.43
C PRO A 355 9.23 -13.27 8.03
N LEU A 356 9.19 -12.24 7.19
CA LEU A 356 9.22 -10.85 7.63
C LEU A 356 8.00 -10.55 8.51
N HIS A 357 8.17 -9.61 9.44
CA HIS A 357 7.04 -9.05 10.16
C HIS A 357 6.20 -8.17 9.22
N GLU A 358 4.86 -8.22 9.32
CA GLU A 358 3.95 -7.46 8.44
C GLU A 358 4.28 -5.96 8.41
N GLY A 359 4.56 -5.38 9.58
CA GLY A 359 5.03 -4.00 9.69
C GLY A 359 6.34 -3.69 8.97
N ALA A 360 7.33 -4.61 9.04
CA ALA A 360 8.60 -4.45 8.35
C ALA A 360 8.42 -4.61 6.84
N GLN A 361 7.62 -5.58 6.43
CA GLN A 361 7.23 -5.77 5.03
C GLN A 361 6.51 -4.54 4.47
N ALA A 362 5.54 -3.98 5.18
CA ALA A 362 4.86 -2.75 4.78
C ALA A 362 5.82 -1.56 4.62
N TYR A 363 6.89 -1.50 5.41
CA TYR A 363 7.94 -0.50 5.21
C TYR A 363 8.77 -0.76 3.94
N TYR A 364 9.22 -2.00 3.72
CA TYR A 364 10.02 -2.34 2.53
C TYR A 364 9.21 -2.24 1.23
N ASP A 365 7.91 -2.49 1.28
CA ASP A 365 6.99 -2.44 0.14
C ASP A 365 6.44 -1.03 -0.11
N ARG A 366 6.85 0.00 0.64
CA ARG A 366 6.30 1.38 0.55
C ARG A 366 6.47 2.05 -0.82
N GLU A 367 7.47 1.64 -1.59
CA GLU A 367 7.73 2.16 -2.94
C GLU A 367 7.05 1.32 -4.02
N LYS A 368 6.46 0.16 -3.66
CA LYS A 368 5.67 -0.62 -4.60
C LYS A 368 4.35 0.12 -4.83
N PRO A 369 3.94 0.30 -6.11
CA PRO A 369 2.70 0.97 -6.41
C PRO A 369 1.54 0.20 -5.79
N ASP A 370 0.69 0.90 -5.02
CA ASP A 370 -0.56 0.36 -4.50
C ASP A 370 -1.42 -0.20 -5.63
N PHE A 371 -2.34 -1.12 -5.31
CA PHE A 371 -3.25 -1.73 -6.29
C PHE A 371 -3.86 -0.69 -7.27
N TRP A 372 -4.29 0.46 -6.78
CA TRP A 372 -4.87 1.54 -7.60
C TRP A 372 -3.86 2.16 -8.58
N VAL A 373 -2.63 2.38 -8.15
CA VAL A 373 -1.56 2.94 -8.98
C VAL A 373 -1.08 1.90 -9.99
N ALA A 374 -0.94 0.64 -9.56
CA ALA A 374 -0.54 -0.47 -10.42
C ALA A 374 -1.59 -0.80 -11.50
N ASN A 375 -2.87 -0.50 -11.26
CA ASN A 375 -3.98 -0.80 -12.17
C ASN A 375 -4.68 0.45 -12.72
N SER A 376 -4.07 1.63 -12.61
CA SER A 376 -4.68 2.91 -13.02
C SER A 376 -5.06 2.92 -14.51
N ASP A 377 -4.22 2.35 -15.37
CA ASP A 377 -4.48 2.22 -16.80
C ASP A 377 -5.70 1.34 -17.09
N PHE A 378 -5.81 0.19 -16.41
CA PHE A 378 -6.95 -0.73 -16.56
C PHE A 378 -8.25 -0.10 -16.06
N LEU A 379 -8.20 0.62 -14.93
CA LEU A 379 -9.34 1.32 -14.37
C LEU A 379 -9.79 2.48 -15.27
N GLY A 380 -8.83 3.24 -15.82
CA GLY A 380 -9.12 4.31 -16.77
C GLY A 380 -9.76 3.80 -18.05
N LEU A 381 -9.26 2.68 -18.59
CA LEU A 381 -9.86 1.99 -19.73
C LEU A 381 -11.30 1.54 -19.41
N SER A 382 -11.50 0.90 -18.26
CA SER A 382 -12.81 0.42 -17.83
C SER A 382 -13.81 1.56 -17.68
N LEU A 383 -13.41 2.67 -17.05
CA LEU A 383 -14.24 3.86 -16.91
C LEU A 383 -14.60 4.45 -18.28
N SER A 384 -13.64 4.53 -19.20
CA SER A 384 -13.86 5.02 -20.56
C SER A 384 -14.86 4.15 -21.33
N ILE A 385 -14.75 2.82 -21.21
CA ILE A 385 -15.70 1.87 -21.81
C ILE A 385 -17.09 2.07 -21.24
N VAL A 386 -17.23 2.23 -19.91
CA VAL A 386 -18.52 2.49 -19.27
C VAL A 386 -19.12 3.81 -19.75
N THR A 387 -18.33 4.88 -19.85
CA THR A 387 -18.81 6.18 -20.36
C THR A 387 -19.26 6.08 -21.82
N LEU A 388 -18.49 5.40 -22.67
CA LEU A 388 -18.87 5.16 -24.07
C LEU A 388 -20.14 4.30 -24.16
N PHE A 389 -20.29 3.30 -23.31
CA PHE A 389 -21.46 2.43 -23.29
C PHE A 389 -22.73 3.18 -22.83
N VAL A 390 -22.63 4.02 -21.79
CA VAL A 390 -23.74 4.87 -21.33
C VAL A 390 -24.12 5.89 -22.40
N SER A 391 -23.14 6.53 -23.05
CA SER A 391 -23.38 7.46 -24.16
C SER A 391 -24.06 6.76 -25.34
N TRP A 392 -23.62 5.53 -25.68
CA TRP A 392 -24.21 4.71 -26.72
C TRP A 392 -25.66 4.31 -26.39
N LEU A 393 -25.95 3.88 -25.15
CA LEU A 393 -27.31 3.57 -24.71
C LEU A 393 -28.23 4.79 -24.76
N TRP A 394 -27.71 5.96 -24.36
CA TRP A 394 -28.46 7.21 -24.44
C TRP A 394 -28.77 7.59 -25.89
N GLN A 395 -27.79 7.44 -26.80
CA GLN A 395 -27.96 7.66 -28.23
C GLN A 395 -28.97 6.70 -28.87
N LEU A 396 -28.96 5.42 -28.47
CA LEU A 396 -29.96 4.44 -28.90
C LEU A 396 -31.36 4.82 -28.45
N ARG A 397 -31.52 5.18 -27.17
CA ARG A 397 -32.81 5.65 -26.63
C ARG A 397 -33.31 6.88 -27.38
N SER A 398 -32.44 7.86 -27.64
CA SER A 398 -32.79 9.08 -28.38
C SER A 398 -33.27 8.76 -29.80
N ARG A 399 -32.62 7.86 -30.52
CA ARG A 399 -33.07 7.44 -31.87
C ARG A 399 -34.42 6.74 -31.87
N PHE A 400 -34.73 5.99 -30.82
CA PHE A 400 -36.02 5.33 -30.68
C PHE A 400 -37.14 6.36 -30.48
N LEU A 401 -36.92 7.35 -29.61
CA LEU A 401 -37.86 8.46 -29.39
C LEU A 401 -38.08 9.32 -30.65
N GLU A 402 -37.03 9.60 -31.43
CA GLU A 402 -37.16 10.33 -32.70
C GLU A 402 -38.00 9.57 -33.73
N LYS A 403 -37.88 8.24 -33.79
CA LYS A 403 -38.70 7.43 -34.70
C LYS A 403 -40.18 7.51 -34.35
N GLN A 404 -40.52 7.43 -33.07
CA GLN A 404 -41.91 7.56 -32.61
C GLN A 404 -42.50 8.92 -32.98
N LYS A 405 -41.73 9.99 -32.77
CA LYS A 405 -42.14 11.35 -33.14
C LYS A 405 -42.33 11.52 -34.65
N ASN A 406 -41.41 11.04 -35.47
CA ASN A 406 -41.50 11.14 -36.93
C ASN A 406 -42.75 10.42 -37.48
N GLN A 407 -43.14 9.29 -36.88
CA GLN A 407 -44.32 8.54 -37.28
C GLN A 407 -45.61 9.32 -36.93
N ALA A 408 -45.68 9.89 -35.72
CA ALA A 408 -46.80 10.77 -35.35
C ALA A 408 -46.91 12.03 -36.22
N ASP A 409 -45.78 12.65 -36.59
CA ASP A 409 -45.75 13.82 -37.47
C ASP A 409 -46.32 13.50 -38.87
N GLN A 410 -46.07 12.30 -39.41
CA GLN A 410 -46.64 11.88 -40.70
C GLN A 410 -48.17 11.83 -40.67
N PHE A 411 -48.75 11.31 -39.59
CA PHE A 411 -50.21 11.27 -39.43
C PHE A 411 -50.81 12.66 -39.29
N ASN A 412 -50.15 13.56 -38.55
CA ASN A 412 -50.56 14.96 -38.45
C ASN A 412 -50.55 15.67 -39.82
N LEU A 413 -49.49 15.46 -40.62
CA LEU A 413 -49.42 16.01 -41.99
C LEU A 413 -50.51 15.44 -42.91
N ALA A 414 -50.79 14.14 -42.80
CA ALA A 414 -51.86 13.50 -43.56
C ALA A 414 -53.23 14.12 -43.23
N ILE A 415 -53.53 14.34 -41.95
CA ILE A 415 -54.76 15.02 -41.52
C ILE A 415 -54.83 16.45 -42.07
N LEU A 416 -53.74 17.22 -42.02
CA LEU A 416 -53.74 18.59 -42.56
C LEU A 416 -54.07 18.61 -44.05
N SER A 417 -53.56 17.65 -44.82
CA SER A 417 -53.89 17.50 -46.24
C SER A 417 -55.37 17.16 -46.47
N LEU A 418 -55.95 16.31 -45.60
CA LEU A 418 -57.37 15.95 -45.65
C LEU A 418 -58.27 17.12 -45.28
N ILE A 419 -57.93 17.90 -44.26
CA ILE A 419 -58.65 19.13 -43.91
C ILE A 419 -58.72 20.07 -45.12
N GLN A 420 -57.63 20.20 -45.89
CA GLN A 420 -57.61 21.02 -47.10
C GLN A 420 -58.55 20.47 -48.17
N LYS A 421 -58.54 19.16 -48.42
CA LYS A 421 -59.46 18.50 -49.38
C LYS A 421 -60.93 18.65 -48.94
N ILE A 422 -61.21 18.45 -47.65
CA ILE A 422 -62.54 18.59 -47.05
C ILE A 422 -63.09 19.99 -47.29
N ARG A 423 -62.30 21.04 -47.05
CA ARG A 423 -62.72 22.43 -47.28
C ARG A 423 -63.06 22.72 -48.76
N GLN A 424 -62.43 22.02 -49.69
CA GLN A 424 -62.60 22.21 -51.13
C GLN A 424 -63.69 21.31 -51.74
N ALA A 425 -64.17 20.30 -51.01
CA ALA A 425 -65.18 19.36 -51.48
C ALA A 425 -66.48 20.08 -51.86
N LYS A 426 -67.09 19.66 -52.97
CA LYS A 426 -68.28 20.27 -53.59
C LYS A 426 -69.51 19.38 -53.51
N THR A 427 -69.34 18.09 -53.25
CA THR A 427 -70.42 17.10 -53.18
C THR A 427 -70.44 16.41 -51.81
N LEU A 428 -71.58 15.84 -51.44
CA LEU A 428 -71.71 15.09 -50.19
C LEU A 428 -70.92 13.78 -50.25
N ASP A 429 -70.93 13.11 -51.40
CA ASP A 429 -70.18 11.86 -51.62
C ASP A 429 -68.66 12.07 -51.48
N GLU A 430 -68.12 13.23 -51.89
CA GLU A 430 -66.72 13.60 -51.66
C GLU A 430 -66.39 13.75 -50.16
N ILE A 431 -67.33 14.27 -49.36
CA ILE A 431 -67.13 14.41 -47.90
C ILE A 431 -67.18 13.05 -47.21
N ASP A 432 -68.10 12.17 -47.60
CA ASP A 432 -68.22 10.83 -47.01
C ASP A 432 -66.94 10.02 -47.24
N LEU A 433 -66.37 10.05 -48.45
CA LEU A 433 -65.09 9.41 -48.77
C LEU A 433 -63.91 9.97 -47.94
N LEU A 434 -63.86 11.30 -47.74
CA LEU A 434 -62.82 11.94 -46.94
C LEU A 434 -62.97 11.66 -45.43
N GLN A 435 -64.20 11.49 -44.94
CA GLN A 435 -64.45 11.05 -43.56
C GLN A 435 -64.00 9.60 -43.34
N GLU A 436 -64.21 8.72 -44.32
CA GLU A 436 -63.71 7.33 -44.29
C GLU A 436 -62.17 7.28 -44.29
N GLU A 437 -61.52 8.13 -45.10
CA GLU A 437 -60.05 8.25 -45.11
C GLU A 437 -59.50 8.77 -43.75
N LEU A 438 -60.20 9.72 -43.10
CA LEU A 438 -59.86 10.16 -41.74
C LEU A 438 -60.02 9.04 -40.69
N PHE A 439 -61.02 8.16 -40.85
CA PHE A 439 -61.26 7.06 -39.93
C PHE A 439 -60.21 5.96 -40.06
N GLU A 440 -59.79 5.63 -41.29
CA GLU A 440 -58.72 4.66 -41.52
C GLU A 440 -57.37 5.15 -40.97
N ILE A 441 -57.07 6.45 -41.08
CA ILE A 441 -55.88 7.03 -40.43
C ILE A 441 -55.96 6.88 -38.91
N PHE A 442 -57.12 7.16 -38.30
CA PHE A 442 -57.31 7.01 -36.85
C PHE A 442 -57.11 5.55 -36.40
N LYS A 443 -57.65 4.59 -37.15
CA LYS A 443 -57.46 3.16 -36.89
C LYS A 443 -55.99 2.76 -36.98
N GLN A 444 -55.26 3.24 -37.99
CA GLN A 444 -53.83 2.96 -38.13
C GLN A 444 -53.02 3.53 -36.95
N VAL A 445 -53.38 4.72 -36.47
CA VAL A 445 -52.69 5.32 -35.31
C VAL A 445 -52.95 4.54 -34.01
N ILE A 446 -54.14 3.97 -33.82
CA ILE A 446 -54.40 3.09 -32.67
C ILE A 446 -53.52 1.83 -32.73
N VAL A 447 -53.37 1.23 -33.91
CA VAL A 447 -52.48 0.08 -34.10
C VAL A 447 -51.03 0.46 -33.82
N ASP A 448 -50.59 1.61 -34.31
CA ASP A 448 -49.22 2.10 -34.10
C ASP A 448 -48.95 2.49 -32.63
N LEU A 449 -49.98 2.89 -31.86
CA LEU A 449 -49.89 3.08 -30.42
C LEU A 449 -49.77 1.74 -29.67
N ASP A 450 -50.56 0.72 -30.06
CA ASP A 450 -50.50 -0.63 -29.46
C ASP A 450 -49.17 -1.33 -29.74
N GLU A 451 -48.58 -1.09 -30.92
CA GLU A 451 -47.25 -1.60 -31.29
C GLU A 451 -46.07 -0.75 -30.75
N ASP A 452 -46.31 0.17 -29.80
CA ASP A 452 -45.32 1.09 -29.22
C ASP A 452 -44.52 1.91 -30.27
N ARG A 453 -45.11 2.11 -31.45
CA ARG A 453 -44.53 2.93 -32.53
C ARG A 453 -44.86 4.41 -32.37
N ILE A 454 -45.86 4.76 -31.57
CA ILE A 454 -46.23 6.13 -31.20
C ILE A 454 -46.32 6.20 -29.68
N ASP A 455 -45.79 7.25 -29.06
CA ASP A 455 -45.95 7.48 -27.63
C ASP A 455 -47.31 8.13 -27.28
N SER A 456 -47.71 8.01 -26.01
CA SER A 456 -48.98 8.54 -25.51
C SER A 456 -49.13 10.07 -25.71
N ASP A 457 -48.06 10.85 -25.63
CA ASP A 457 -48.14 12.31 -25.77
C ASP A 457 -48.37 12.67 -27.26
N SER A 458 -47.66 11.99 -28.16
CA SER A 458 -47.85 12.10 -29.61
C SER A 458 -49.25 11.66 -30.04
N PHE A 459 -49.81 10.59 -29.46
CA PHE A 459 -51.18 10.15 -29.70
C PHE A 459 -52.23 11.21 -29.28
N GLN A 460 -52.02 11.87 -28.14
CA GLN A 460 -52.88 12.97 -27.70
C GLN A 460 -52.83 14.15 -28.68
N SER A 461 -51.64 14.52 -29.15
CA SER A 461 -51.48 15.57 -30.16
C SER A 461 -52.19 15.24 -31.48
N PHE A 462 -52.08 13.99 -31.94
CA PHE A 462 -52.80 13.50 -33.12
C PHE A 462 -54.32 13.56 -32.93
N THR A 463 -54.82 13.08 -31.79
CA THR A 463 -56.26 13.04 -31.48
C THR A 463 -56.88 14.43 -31.58
N PHE A 464 -56.21 15.45 -31.04
CA PHE A 464 -56.66 16.84 -31.16
C PHE A 464 -56.79 17.31 -32.62
N THR A 465 -55.81 16.96 -33.45
CA THR A 465 -55.81 17.33 -34.88
C THR A 465 -56.90 16.58 -35.66
N TRP A 466 -57.13 15.31 -35.32
CA TRP A 466 -58.17 14.48 -35.91
C TRP A 466 -59.58 14.94 -35.54
N GLU A 467 -59.83 15.25 -34.26
CA GLU A 467 -61.11 15.82 -33.80
C GLU A 467 -61.43 17.12 -34.52
N THR A 468 -60.41 17.97 -34.72
CA THR A 468 -60.54 19.21 -35.49
C THR A 468 -60.94 18.93 -36.94
N ALA A 469 -60.33 17.91 -37.57
CA ALA A 469 -60.65 17.51 -38.94
C ALA A 469 -62.08 16.99 -39.10
N ILE A 470 -62.52 16.11 -38.20
CA ILE A 470 -63.89 15.57 -38.18
C ILE A 470 -64.91 16.69 -37.98
N LYS A 471 -64.62 17.66 -37.10
CA LYS A 471 -65.49 18.82 -36.91
C LYS A 471 -65.62 19.64 -38.19
N ILE A 472 -64.50 19.95 -38.86
CA ILE A 472 -64.51 20.69 -40.13
C ILE A 472 -65.27 19.91 -41.22
N ALA A 473 -65.14 18.59 -41.27
CA ALA A 473 -65.87 17.74 -42.21
C ALA A 473 -67.39 17.83 -42.00
N ARG A 474 -67.85 17.70 -40.75
CA ARG A 474 -69.27 17.81 -40.39
C ARG A 474 -69.83 19.21 -40.70
N ASP A 475 -69.08 20.26 -40.40
CA ASP A 475 -69.49 21.63 -40.71
C ASP A 475 -69.63 21.83 -42.23
N ARG A 476 -68.69 21.30 -43.03
CA ARG A 476 -68.75 21.37 -44.50
C ARG A 476 -69.90 20.56 -45.07
N GLU A 477 -70.13 19.35 -44.55
CA GLU A 477 -71.25 18.49 -44.93
C GLU A 477 -72.59 19.22 -44.72
N LYS A 478 -72.76 19.87 -43.56
CA LYS A 478 -73.95 20.66 -43.25
C LYS A 478 -74.17 21.79 -44.25
N ILE A 479 -73.12 22.54 -44.58
CA ILE A 479 -73.19 23.61 -45.59
C ILE A 479 -73.62 23.04 -46.96
N LEU A 480 -73.06 21.91 -47.39
CA LEU A 480 -73.41 21.29 -48.67
C LEU A 480 -74.85 20.74 -48.68
N ARG A 481 -75.34 20.20 -47.56
CA ARG A 481 -76.75 19.78 -47.40
C ARG A 481 -77.71 20.97 -47.50
N GLU A 482 -77.40 22.08 -46.84
CA GLU A 482 -78.19 23.32 -46.92
C GLU A 482 -78.21 23.89 -48.34
N LEU A 483 -77.07 23.89 -49.04
CA LEU A 483 -76.99 24.34 -50.44
C LEU A 483 -77.77 23.43 -51.40
N ARG A 484 -77.80 22.11 -51.17
CA ARG A 484 -78.58 21.17 -51.97
C ARG A 484 -80.09 21.38 -51.77
N LEU A 485 -80.53 21.58 -50.54
CA LEU A 485 -81.93 21.89 -50.21
C LEU A 485 -82.40 23.21 -50.82
N ALA A 486 -81.52 24.21 -50.93
CA ALA A 486 -81.81 25.51 -51.57
C ALA A 486 -81.78 25.46 -53.11
N ALA A 487 -81.19 24.42 -53.71
CA ALA A 487 -81.18 24.22 -55.17
C ALA A 487 -82.38 23.39 -55.67
N ASP A 488 -82.98 22.58 -54.79
CA ASP A 488 -84.16 21.75 -55.05
C ASP A 488 -85.49 22.50 -54.77
N SER A 489 -85.44 23.72 -54.23
CA SER A 489 -86.57 24.65 -53.98
C SER A 489 -86.65 25.75 -55.02
#